data_AF-R9JMJ0-F1
#
_entry.id   AF-R9JMJ0-F1
#
_cell.length_a   1.000
_cell.length_b   1.000
_cell.length_c   1.000
_cell.angle_alpha   90.00
_cell.angle_beta   90.00
_cell.angle_gamma   90.00
#
_symmetry.space_group_name_H-M   'P 1'
#
loop_
_entity.id
_entity.type
_entity.pdbx_description
1 polymer ?
#
loop_
_entity_poly.entity_id
_entity_poly.type
_entity_poly.pdbx_seq_one_letter_code
_entity_poly.pdbx_strand_id
1 'polypeptide(L)'
;MEVLAKTEYQDIYRITDGVLLIINKFKPMKIEGVSYARAYHTNRSNSKMYEKGCQNSLKRLTKEYRHEYDPEWSVPTGTVVYHDVPVEIASKDQWEYQIKTTGEMFSGDSERMTELVRQILQIINGDYND
;
A
#
# COMPACT_ATOMS: atom_id res chain seq x y z
N MET A 1 11.97 15.11 6.41
CA MET A 1 11.34 13.78 6.33
C MET A 1 10.25 13.66 7.39
N GLU A 2 9.11 13.05 7.06
CA GLU A 2 7.93 12.94 7.93
C GLU A 2 7.27 11.58 7.74
N VAL A 3 6.84 10.93 8.83
CA VAL A 3 6.05 9.69 8.80
C VAL A 3 4.57 10.05 8.61
N LEU A 4 4.01 9.71 7.45
CA LEU A 4 2.58 9.95 7.15
C LEU A 4 1.70 8.78 7.59
N ALA A 5 2.22 7.56 7.50
CA ALA A 5 1.56 6.34 7.98
C ALA A 5 2.61 5.31 8.36
N LYS A 6 2.36 4.56 9.45
CA LYS A 6 3.14 3.40 9.86
C LYS A 6 2.17 2.33 10.40
N THR A 7 1.83 1.35 9.57
CA THR A 7 0.72 0.42 9.85
C THR A 7 1.10 -1.01 9.48
N GLU A 8 0.29 -2.02 9.80
CA GLU A 8 0.61 -3.41 9.43
C GLU A 8 0.69 -3.64 7.91
N TYR A 9 -0.11 -2.92 7.10
CA TYR A 9 -0.18 -3.12 5.66
C TYR A 9 0.64 -2.10 4.87
N GLN A 10 0.85 -0.89 5.37
CA GLN A 10 1.51 0.15 4.60
C GLN A 10 2.20 1.18 5.47
N ASP A 11 3.42 1.52 5.09
CA ASP A 11 4.13 2.68 5.61
C ASP A 11 4.28 3.72 4.51
N ILE A 12 4.14 4.99 4.86
CA ILE A 12 4.33 6.11 3.93
C ILE A 12 5.18 7.16 4.62
N TYR A 13 6.27 7.53 3.96
CA TYR A 13 7.20 8.56 4.40
C TYR A 13 7.21 9.68 3.36
N ARG A 14 7.07 10.92 3.81
CA ARG A 14 7.40 12.10 2.99
C ARG A 14 8.89 12.35 3.14
N ILE A 15 9.66 12.10 2.09
CA ILE A 15 11.10 12.34 2.07
C ILE A 15 11.32 13.85 2.03
N THR A 16 10.72 14.49 1.02
CA THR A 16 10.61 15.94 0.87
C THR A 16 9.24 16.28 0.27
N ASP A 17 8.90 17.56 0.17
CA ASP A 17 7.66 17.98 -0.46
C ASP A 17 7.61 17.53 -1.91
N GLY A 18 6.55 16.77 -2.24
CA GLY A 18 6.37 16.17 -3.55
C GLY A 18 7.14 14.88 -3.79
N VAL A 19 7.82 14.28 -2.79
CA VAL A 19 8.45 12.95 -2.90
C VAL A 19 8.03 12.07 -1.72
N LEU A 20 7.29 10.99 -2.02
CA LEU A 20 6.85 9.99 -1.06
C LEU A 20 7.56 8.66 -1.30
N LEU A 21 8.01 8.02 -0.22
CA LEU A 21 8.33 6.59 -0.20
C LEU A 21 7.13 5.84 0.38
N ILE A 22 6.65 4.85 -0.34
CA ILE A 22 5.55 3.97 0.08
C ILE A 22 6.10 2.55 0.17
N ILE A 23 5.84 1.90 1.29
CA ILE A 23 6.21 0.50 1.53
C ILE A 23 4.91 -0.28 1.69
N ASN A 24 4.56 -1.08 0.68
CA ASN A 24 3.43 -1.99 0.73
C ASN A 24 3.90 -3.32 1.35
N LYS A 25 3.31 -3.67 2.49
CA LYS A 25 3.68 -4.83 3.32
C LYS A 25 2.72 -6.00 3.15
N PHE A 26 2.13 -6.09 1.96
CA PHE A 26 1.08 -7.05 1.63
C PHE A 26 1.28 -7.60 0.23
N LYS A 27 0.60 -8.71 -0.05
CA LYS A 27 0.51 -9.34 -1.36
C LYS A 27 -0.94 -9.71 -1.68
N PRO A 28 -1.27 -9.92 -2.97
CA PRO A 28 -2.59 -10.45 -3.33
C PRO A 28 -2.88 -11.75 -2.58
N MET A 29 -4.06 -11.81 -1.95
CA MET A 29 -4.55 -13.03 -1.31
C MET A 29 -4.84 -14.07 -2.39
N LYS A 30 -4.41 -15.31 -2.16
CA LYS A 30 -4.76 -16.43 -3.05
C LYS A 30 -6.15 -16.93 -2.73
N ILE A 31 -6.99 -17.03 -3.75
CA ILE A 31 -8.32 -17.63 -3.66
C ILE A 31 -8.33 -18.82 -4.61
N GLU A 32 -8.69 -19.99 -4.07
CA GLU A 32 -8.68 -21.23 -4.83
C GLU A 32 -9.58 -21.14 -6.07
N GLY A 33 -9.08 -21.58 -7.22
CA GLY A 33 -9.80 -21.49 -8.49
C GLY A 33 -9.85 -20.09 -9.13
N VAL A 34 -9.40 -19.02 -8.45
CA VAL A 34 -9.51 -17.64 -8.92
C VAL A 34 -8.14 -17.05 -9.24
N SER A 35 -7.90 -16.70 -10.50
CA SER A 35 -6.63 -16.10 -10.94
C SER A 35 -6.51 -14.59 -10.65
N TYR A 36 -7.64 -13.87 -10.56
CA TYR A 36 -7.67 -12.42 -10.36
C TYR A 36 -8.86 -12.00 -9.47
N ALA A 37 -8.81 -12.36 -8.19
CA ALA A 37 -9.86 -12.00 -7.24
C ALA A 37 -10.00 -10.48 -7.10
N ARG A 38 -11.19 -9.96 -7.39
CA ARG A 38 -11.56 -8.56 -7.18
C ARG A 38 -12.87 -8.47 -6.41
N ALA A 39 -12.84 -7.79 -5.28
CA ALA A 39 -14.01 -7.40 -4.51
C ALA A 39 -14.56 -6.09 -5.09
N TYR A 40 -15.51 -6.15 -6.02
CA TYR A 40 -16.03 -4.93 -6.66
C TYR A 40 -16.79 -4.01 -5.69
N HIS A 41 -16.91 -2.74 -6.08
CA HIS A 41 -17.66 -1.71 -5.34
C HIS A 41 -17.10 -1.34 -3.96
N THR A 42 -15.79 -1.51 -3.74
CA THR A 42 -15.14 -1.05 -2.49
C THR A 42 -15.31 0.47 -2.30
N ASN A 43 -15.36 1.25 -3.38
CA ASN A 43 -15.55 2.71 -3.32
C ASN A 43 -16.97 3.16 -2.88
N ARG A 44 -17.90 2.24 -2.63
CA ARG A 44 -19.27 2.53 -2.15
C ARG A 44 -19.38 2.31 -0.63
N SER A 45 -20.55 1.89 -0.13
CA SER A 45 -20.79 1.62 1.29
C SER A 45 -20.17 0.31 1.83
N ASN A 46 -19.41 -0.39 0.99
CA ASN A 46 -18.90 -1.74 1.28
C ASN A 46 -17.46 -1.75 1.82
N SER A 47 -16.79 -0.59 1.86
CA SER A 47 -15.48 -0.47 2.49
C SER A 47 -15.23 0.94 3.02
N LYS A 48 -14.18 1.08 3.82
CA LYS A 48 -13.64 2.36 4.30
C LYS A 48 -12.13 2.40 4.10
N MET A 49 -11.53 3.59 4.13
CA MET A 49 -10.07 3.73 4.17
C MET A 49 -9.49 2.85 5.28
N TYR A 50 -8.38 2.17 5.00
CA TYR A 50 -7.77 1.23 5.95
C TYR A 50 -7.36 1.94 7.25
N GLU A 51 -6.50 2.95 7.13
CA GLU A 51 -6.04 3.81 8.22
C GLU A 51 -5.73 5.21 7.68
N LYS A 52 -5.79 6.23 8.55
CA LYS A 52 -5.45 7.61 8.19
C LYS A 52 -4.01 7.68 7.66
N GLY A 53 -3.81 8.42 6.58
CA GLY A 53 -2.48 8.64 5.98
C GLY A 53 -2.05 7.54 5.01
N CYS A 54 -2.69 6.37 5.01
CA CYS A 54 -2.48 5.36 3.97
C CYS A 54 -3.03 5.84 2.61
N GLN A 55 -2.64 5.16 1.53
CA GLN A 55 -3.18 5.39 0.21
C GLN A 55 -4.69 5.17 0.19
N ASN A 56 -5.43 6.04 -0.51
CA ASN A 56 -6.89 5.93 -0.67
C ASN A 56 -7.35 4.61 -1.31
N SER A 57 -6.46 3.93 -2.05
CA SER A 57 -6.72 2.61 -2.65
C SER A 57 -6.61 1.46 -1.66
N LEU A 58 -6.00 1.66 -0.48
CA LEU A 58 -5.94 0.68 0.59
C LEU A 58 -7.15 0.84 1.51
N LYS A 59 -8.02 -0.17 1.53
CA LYS A 59 -9.32 -0.12 2.19
C LYS A 59 -9.58 -1.37 3.00
N ARG A 60 -10.48 -1.25 3.97
CA ARG A 60 -10.99 -2.37 4.76
C ARG A 60 -12.47 -2.58 4.44
N LEU A 61 -12.84 -3.80 4.07
CA LEU A 61 -14.24 -4.16 3.83
C LEU A 61 -15.07 -4.00 5.11
N THR A 62 -16.23 -3.37 4.99
CA THR A 62 -17.20 -3.17 6.08
C THR A 62 -18.30 -4.22 6.10
N LYS A 63 -18.36 -5.04 5.06
CA LYS A 63 -19.28 -6.17 4.88
C LYS A 63 -18.54 -7.30 4.18
N GLU A 64 -19.07 -8.51 4.27
CA GLU A 64 -18.60 -9.64 3.47
C GLU A 64 -18.80 -9.32 1.97
N TYR A 65 -17.82 -9.68 1.16
CA TYR A 65 -17.96 -9.67 -0.29
C TYR A 65 -18.18 -11.10 -0.78
N ARG A 66 -19.20 -11.30 -1.62
CA ARG A 66 -19.51 -12.57 -2.27
C ARG A 66 -19.48 -12.37 -3.78
N HIS A 67 -18.77 -13.25 -4.47
CA HIS A 67 -18.79 -13.38 -5.91
C HIS A 67 -19.74 -14.52 -6.26
N GLU A 68 -20.86 -14.17 -6.89
CA GLU A 68 -21.97 -15.10 -7.19
C GLU A 68 -21.83 -15.78 -8.56
N TYR A 69 -20.70 -15.58 -9.25
CA TYR A 69 -20.42 -16.20 -10.55
C TYR A 69 -19.34 -17.27 -10.39
N ASP A 70 -19.34 -18.26 -11.29
CA ASP A 70 -18.35 -19.36 -11.29
C ASP A 70 -16.93 -18.86 -11.60
N PRO A 71 -15.91 -19.20 -10.78
CA PRO A 71 -16.02 -19.92 -9.51
C PRO A 71 -16.56 -19.04 -8.40
N GLU A 72 -17.53 -19.53 -7.62
CA GLU A 72 -18.05 -18.80 -6.47
C GLU A 72 -16.97 -18.64 -5.39
N TRP A 73 -16.84 -17.44 -4.84
CA TRP A 73 -15.92 -17.18 -3.72
C TRP A 73 -16.41 -16.04 -2.85
N SER A 74 -15.86 -15.95 -1.64
CA SER A 74 -16.15 -14.85 -0.72
C SER A 74 -14.91 -14.42 0.04
N VAL A 75 -14.92 -13.18 0.53
CA VAL A 75 -13.95 -12.69 1.51
C VAL A 75 -14.70 -12.04 2.67
N PRO A 76 -14.29 -12.30 3.92
CA PRO A 76 -15.04 -11.87 5.09
C PRO A 76 -15.01 -10.35 5.29
N THR A 77 -15.92 -9.88 6.14
CA THR A 77 -15.86 -8.51 6.66
C THR A 77 -14.50 -8.29 7.34
N GLY A 78 -13.91 -7.11 7.15
CA GLY A 78 -12.61 -6.78 7.73
C GLY A 78 -11.41 -7.11 6.83
N THR A 79 -11.60 -7.86 5.73
CA THR A 79 -10.54 -8.08 4.74
C THR A 79 -10.03 -6.75 4.18
N VAL A 80 -8.71 -6.63 4.08
CA VAL A 80 -8.05 -5.48 3.45
C VAL A 80 -7.98 -5.70 1.94
N VAL A 81 -8.25 -4.66 1.19
CA VAL A 81 -8.21 -4.64 -0.27
C VAL A 81 -7.33 -3.50 -0.75
N TYR A 82 -6.58 -3.72 -1.83
CA TYR A 82 -5.79 -2.70 -2.52
C TYR A 82 -6.20 -2.68 -3.99
N HIS A 83 -6.73 -1.55 -4.47
CA HIS A 83 -7.34 -1.44 -5.81
C HIS A 83 -8.35 -2.57 -6.10
N ASP A 84 -9.27 -2.80 -5.15
CA ASP A 84 -10.30 -3.85 -5.18
C ASP A 84 -9.77 -5.29 -5.08
N VAL A 85 -8.46 -5.52 -5.03
CA VAL A 85 -7.88 -6.87 -4.87
C VAL A 85 -7.74 -7.18 -3.37
N PRO A 86 -8.30 -8.29 -2.85
CA PRO A 86 -8.04 -8.74 -1.49
C PRO A 86 -6.55 -9.00 -1.26
N VAL A 87 -6.02 -8.53 -0.12
CA VAL A 87 -4.61 -8.65 0.22
C VAL A 87 -4.40 -9.22 1.62
N GLU A 88 -3.27 -9.90 1.77
CA GLU A 88 -2.80 -10.43 3.05
C GLU A 88 -1.41 -9.90 3.37
N ILE A 89 -1.07 -9.85 4.66
CA ILE A 89 0.24 -9.39 5.12
C ILE A 89 1.32 -10.28 4.50
N ALA A 90 2.37 -9.65 4.00
CA ALA A 90 3.48 -10.32 3.36
C ALA A 90 4.73 -10.28 4.25
N SER A 91 5.59 -11.28 4.10
CA SER A 91 6.92 -11.28 4.71
C SER A 91 7.78 -10.17 4.11
N LYS A 92 8.80 -9.71 4.84
CA LYS A 92 9.61 -8.53 4.46
C LYS A 92 10.28 -8.66 3.08
N ASP A 93 10.67 -9.87 2.71
CA ASP A 93 11.25 -10.21 1.39
C ASP A 93 10.27 -10.04 0.22
N GLN A 94 8.97 -9.96 0.52
CA GLN A 94 7.89 -9.77 -0.46
C GLN A 94 7.30 -8.34 -0.42
N TRP A 95 7.85 -7.44 0.40
CA TRP A 95 7.39 -6.05 0.44
C TRP A 95 7.71 -5.33 -0.86
N GLU A 96 6.80 -4.46 -1.29
CA GLU A 96 6.97 -3.63 -2.48
C GLU A 96 7.25 -2.19 -2.08
N TYR A 97 8.28 -1.59 -2.68
CA TYR A 97 8.73 -0.23 -2.41
C TYR A 97 8.43 0.65 -3.63
N GLN A 98 7.74 1.77 -3.42
CA GLN A 98 7.35 2.69 -4.47
C GLN A 98 7.79 4.12 -4.13
N ILE A 99 8.38 4.81 -5.09
CA ILE A 99 8.62 6.25 -5.00
C ILE A 99 7.52 6.95 -5.82
N LYS A 100 6.77 7.85 -5.19
CA LYS A 100 5.80 8.72 -5.88
C LYS A 100 6.28 10.15 -5.84
N THR A 101 6.27 10.80 -6.99
CA THR A 101 6.78 12.16 -7.17
C THR A 101 5.68 13.08 -7.70
N THR A 102 5.79 14.37 -7.38
CA THR A 102 4.98 15.43 -7.98
C THR A 102 5.88 16.26 -8.88
N GLY A 103 5.57 16.31 -10.18
CA GLY A 103 6.39 17.03 -11.16
C GLY A 103 7.86 16.59 -11.12
N GLU A 104 8.77 17.55 -11.13
CA GLU A 104 10.22 17.34 -11.18
C GLU A 104 10.88 17.31 -9.78
N MET A 105 10.12 17.10 -8.70
CA MET A 105 10.64 17.23 -7.32
C MET A 105 11.71 16.18 -6.93
N PHE A 106 11.77 15.07 -7.66
CA PHE A 106 12.85 14.08 -7.57
C PHE A 106 13.90 14.31 -8.66
N SER A 107 14.41 15.54 -8.73
CA SER A 107 15.50 15.94 -9.61
C SER A 107 16.38 17.01 -8.94
N GLY A 108 17.54 17.26 -9.52
CA GLY A 108 18.51 18.24 -9.03
C GLY A 108 19.94 17.91 -9.43
N ASP A 109 20.88 18.64 -8.85
CA ASP A 109 22.30 18.33 -8.95
C ASP A 109 22.66 17.02 -8.22
N SER A 110 23.93 16.62 -8.34
CA SER A 110 24.43 15.38 -7.75
C SER A 110 24.32 15.34 -6.24
N GLU A 111 24.48 16.47 -5.54
CA GLU A 111 24.40 16.55 -4.08
C GLU A 111 22.98 16.26 -3.61
N ARG A 112 22.00 16.99 -4.18
CA ARG A 112 20.58 16.80 -3.88
C ARG A 112 20.10 15.39 -4.20
N MET A 113 20.46 14.86 -5.37
CA MET A 113 20.05 13.50 -5.75
C MET A 113 20.65 12.44 -4.82
N THR A 114 21.89 12.62 -4.40
CA THR A 114 22.55 11.72 -3.44
C THR A 114 21.86 11.76 -2.09
N GLU A 115 21.48 12.94 -1.61
CA GLU A 115 20.77 13.09 -0.34
C GLU A 115 19.40 12.37 -0.36
N LEU A 116 18.59 12.58 -1.41
CA LEU A 116 17.28 11.94 -1.55
C LEU A 116 17.39 10.40 -1.52
N VAL A 117 18.35 9.85 -2.26
CA VAL A 117 18.59 8.40 -2.28
C VAL A 117 19.05 7.90 -0.91
N ARG A 118 19.94 8.62 -0.23
CA ARG A 118 20.40 8.25 1.12
C ARG A 118 19.27 8.18 2.12
N GLN A 119 18.37 9.17 2.15
CA GLN A 119 17.23 9.18 3.06
C GLN A 119 16.29 8.00 2.81
N ILE A 120 16.03 7.67 1.54
CA ILE A 120 15.23 6.50 1.16
C ILE A 120 15.89 5.20 1.65
N LEU A 121 17.20 5.06 1.44
CA LEU A 121 17.95 3.87 1.86
C LEU A 121 17.97 3.69 3.38
N GLN A 122 18.09 4.79 4.14
CA GLN A 122 18.01 4.73 5.61
C GLN A 122 16.69 4.12 6.08
N ILE A 123 15.56 4.47 5.45
CA ILE A 123 14.27 3.88 5.78
C ILE A 123 14.22 2.39 5.39
N ILE A 124 14.62 2.05 4.16
CA ILE A 124 14.57 0.67 3.65
C ILE A 124 15.40 -0.28 4.52
N ASN A 125 16.59 0.16 4.94
CA ASN A 125 17.49 -0.62 5.77
C ASN A 125 17.03 -0.71 7.23
N GLY A 126 16.09 0.15 7.66
CA GLY A 126 15.68 0.26 9.06
C GLY A 126 16.67 1.04 9.93
N ASP A 127 17.54 1.83 9.29
CA ASP A 127 18.51 2.70 9.98
C ASP A 127 17.88 4.04 10.41
N TYR A 128 16.63 4.28 10.00
CA TYR A 128 15.87 5.45 10.41
C TYR A 128 15.22 5.23 11.78
N ASN A 129 15.64 6.02 12.76
CA ASN A 129 14.99 6.13 14.07
C ASN A 129 14.08 7.36 14.06
N ASP A 130 12.78 7.16 14.30
CA ASP A 130 11.76 8.20 14.41
C ASP A 130 12.03 9.17 15.58
#